data_AF-A0A2W4LK17-F1
#
_entry.id   AF-A0A2W4LK17-F1
#
_cell.length_a   1.000
_cell.length_b   1.000
_cell.length_c   1.000
_cell.angle_alpha   90.00
_cell.angle_beta   90.00
_cell.angle_gamma   90.00
#
_symmetry.space_group_name_H-M   'P 1'
#
loop_
_entity.id
_entity.type
_entity.pdbx_description
1 polymer ?
#
loop_
_entity_poly.entity_id
_entity_poly.type
_entity_poly.pdbx_seq_one_letter_code
_entity_poly.pdbx_strand_id
1 'polypeptide(L)' 'MYAWIWRRLPFGLPGKIIGSLLLAAAFVALLWYVVFPWAEPLLPFDDAQVGDGTDPGVGDHDLPYDTTRNNPPPSATPDR' A
#
# COMPACT_ATOMS: atom_id res chain seq x y z
N MET A 1 14.19 34.86 36.33
CA MET A 1 13.49 34.96 37.63
C MET A 1 12.08 34.34 37.69
N TYR A 2 11.64 33.53 36.72
CA TYR A 2 10.42 32.70 36.89
C TYR A 2 10.64 31.20 36.68
N ALA A 3 11.84 30.77 36.29
CA ALA A 3 12.13 29.38 35.93
C ALA A 3 11.94 28.34 37.06
N TRP A 4 12.02 28.78 38.32
CA TRP A 4 11.86 27.88 39.48
C TRP A 4 10.41 27.49 39.75
N ILE A 5 9.44 28.37 39.42
CA ILE A 5 8.01 28.14 39.67
C ILE A 5 7.39 27.14 38.68
N TRP A 6 7.96 27.01 37.47
CA TRP A 6 7.49 26.08 36.43
C TRP A 6 7.98 24.63 36.64
N ARG A 7 8.83 24.38 37.63
CA ARG A 7 9.44 23.07 37.93
C ARG A 7 8.65 22.25 38.95
N ARG A 8 7.61 22.81 39.57
CA ARG A 8 6.83 22.20 40.66
C ARG A 8 5.44 21.71 40.24
N LEU A 9 5.02 21.93 38.99
CA LEU A 9 3.81 21.29 38.46
C LEU A 9 4.15 19.86 38.00
N PRO A 10 3.42 18.83 38.47
CA PRO A 10 3.64 17.47 38.01
C PRO A 10 3.39 17.45 36.50
N PHE A 11 4.46 17.24 35.72
CA PHE A 11 4.56 17.15 34.26
C PHE A 11 4.82 18.42 33.40
N GLY A 12 4.70 19.65 33.91
CA GLY A 12 5.12 20.87 33.20
C GLY A 12 4.68 21.00 31.72
N LEU A 13 5.34 21.88 30.96
CA LEU A 13 5.16 22.02 29.50
C LEU A 13 5.58 20.77 28.68
N PRO A 14 6.69 20.05 29.00
CA PRO A 14 7.08 18.87 28.24
C PRO A 14 6.11 17.70 28.39
N GLY A 15 5.45 17.53 29.53
CA GLY A 15 4.46 16.47 29.70
C GLY A 15 3.18 16.70 28.89
N LYS A 16 2.79 17.97 28.66
CA LYS A 16 1.72 18.29 27.71
C LYS A 16 2.11 17.96 26.27
N ILE A 17 3.37 18.24 25.89
CA ILE A 17 3.88 17.88 24.56
C ILE A 17 3.94 16.36 24.40
N ILE A 18 4.51 15.64 25.37
CA ILE A 18 4.61 14.18 25.36
C ILE A 18 3.21 13.54 25.37
N GLY A 19 2.29 14.05 26.19
CA GLY A 19 0.92 13.57 26.25
C GLY A 19 0.16 13.77 24.93
N SER A 20 0.29 14.97 24.33
CA SER A 20 -0.30 15.24 23.00
C SER A 20 0.31 14.36 21.92
N LEU A 21 1.64 14.18 21.95
CA LEU A 21 2.35 13.35 20.99
C LEU A 21 1.96 11.87 21.14
N LEU A 22 1.81 11.37 22.36
CA LEU A 22 1.31 10.03 22.64
C LEU A 22 -0.13 9.85 22.16
N LEU A 23 -1.00 10.83 22.37
CA LEU A 23 -2.39 10.77 21.92
C LEU A 23 -2.48 10.77 20.40
N ALA A 24 -1.69 11.60 19.73
CA ALA A 24 -1.60 11.62 18.27
C ALA A 24 -1.04 10.30 17.73
N ALA A 25 0.04 9.76 18.34
CA ALA A 25 0.61 8.48 17.95
C ALA A 25 -0.38 7.33 18.15
N ALA A 26 -1.12 7.33 19.26
CA ALA A 26 -2.17 6.35 19.53
C ALA A 26 -3.30 6.43 18.49
N PHE A 27 -3.70 7.64 18.08
CA PHE A 27 -4.68 7.83 17.03
C PHE A 27 -4.18 7.31 15.68
N VAL A 28 -2.95 7.66 15.27
CA VAL A 28 -2.33 7.14 14.05
C VAL A 28 -2.24 5.61 14.07
N ALA A 29 -1.86 5.02 15.20
CA ALA A 29 -1.82 3.57 15.36
C ALA A 29 -3.22 2.94 15.23
N LEU A 30 -4.26 3.55 15.81
CA LEU A 30 -5.65 3.09 15.66
C LEU A 30 -6.09 3.14 14.19
N LEU A 31 -5.78 4.23 13.48
CA LEU A 31 -6.09 4.34 12.06
C LEU A 31 -5.39 3.23 11.26
N TRP A 32 -4.10 2.99 11.56
CA TRP A 32 -3.29 2.00 10.84
C TRP A 32 -3.71 0.55 11.11
N TYR A 33 -3.96 0.18 12.36
CA TYR A 33 -4.20 -1.22 12.74
C TYR A 33 -5.69 -1.61 12.82
N VAL A 34 -6.61 -0.64 12.81
CA VAL A 34 -8.06 -0.91 12.91
C VAL A 34 -8.83 -0.37 11.71
N VAL A 35 -8.65 0.92 11.40
CA VAL A 35 -9.46 1.58 10.36
C VAL A 35 -9.04 1.12 8.97
N PHE A 36 -7.73 1.04 8.68
CA PHE A 36 -7.23 0.56 7.40
C PHE A 36 -7.65 -0.88 7.10
N PRO A 37 -7.45 -1.87 8.00
CA PRO A 37 -7.92 -3.23 7.78
C PRO A 37 -9.43 -3.33 7.56
N TRP A 38 -10.21 -2.42 8.14
CA TRP A 38 -11.65 -2.33 7.89
C TRP A 38 -11.99 -1.64 6.56
N ALA A 39 -11.17 -0.67 6.12
CA ALA A 39 -11.39 0.09 4.89
C ALA A 39 -10.84 -0.60 3.63
N GLU A 40 -9.82 -1.45 3.77
CA GLU A 40 -9.20 -2.24 2.70
C GLU A 40 -10.24 -2.93 1.79
N PRO A 41 -11.24 -3.67 2.31
CA PRO A 41 -12.26 -4.33 1.49
C PRO A 41 -13.19 -3.38 0.72
N LEU A 42 -13.28 -2.11 1.12
CA LEU A 42 -14.12 -1.10 0.48
C LEU A 42 -13.38 -0.36 -0.63
N LEU A 43 -12.06 -0.52 -0.71
CA LEU A 43 -11.27 0.09 -1.75
C LEU A 43 -11.39 -0.73 -3.04
N PRO A 44 -11.76 -0.12 -4.17
CA PRO A 44 -11.84 -0.79 -5.48
C PRO A 44 -10.46 -1.18 -6.04
N PHE A 45 -9.41 -1.13 -5.21
CA PHE A 45 -8.03 -1.50 -5.55
C PHE A 45 -7.73 -2.97 -5.22
N ASP A 46 -8.48 -3.60 -4.30
CA ASP A 46 -8.29 -5.02 -3.94
C ASP A 46 -8.85 -5.98 -5.01
N ASP A 47 -9.77 -5.50 -5.85
CA ASP A 47 -10.30 -6.23 -7.02
C ASP A 47 -9.35 -6.19 -8.24
N ALA A 48 -8.14 -5.64 -8.10
CA ALA A 48 -7.09 -5.78 -9.10
C ALA A 48 -6.37 -7.15 -8.93
N GLN A 49 -7.14 -8.24 -8.95
CA GLN A 49 -6.57 -9.51 -9.34
C GLN A 49 -6.15 -9.39 -10.81
N VAL A 50 -4.83 -9.26 -10.97
CA VAL A 50 -3.98 -9.76 -12.05
C VAL A 50 -4.83 -10.44 -13.11
N GLY A 51 -5.02 -9.76 -14.25
CA GLY A 51 -5.98 -10.11 -15.29
C GLY A 51 -6.45 -11.55 -15.24
N ASP A 52 -7.73 -11.74 -14.88
CA ASP A 52 -8.45 -12.91 -15.37
C ASP A 52 -8.05 -13.03 -16.83
N GLY A 53 -7.38 -14.13 -17.19
CA GLY A 53 -7.05 -14.48 -18.57
C GLY A 53 -8.30 -14.78 -19.40
N THR A 54 -9.40 -14.11 -19.08
CA THR A 54 -10.66 -14.09 -19.80
C THR A 54 -10.80 -12.69 -20.37
N ASP A 55 -9.92 -12.37 -21.31
CA ASP A 55 -10.22 -11.35 -22.30
C ASP A 55 -11.31 -11.95 -23.20
N PRO A 56 -12.57 -11.47 -23.18
CA PRO A 56 -13.60 -11.94 -24.10
C PRO A 56 -13.36 -11.44 -25.54
N GLY A 57 -12.23 -10.77 -25.79
CA GLY A 57 -11.86 -10.14 -27.05
C GLY A 57 -10.58 -10.65 -27.71
N VAL A 58 -9.87 -11.64 -27.15
CA VAL A 58 -8.72 -12.25 -27.86
C VAL A 58 -9.16 -13.31 -28.86
N GLY A 59 -9.90 -12.90 -29.89
CA GLY A 59 -10.17 -13.76 -31.03
C GLY A 59 -8.88 -14.06 -31.77
N ASP A 60 -8.35 -15.27 -31.66
CA ASP A 60 -7.41 -15.93 -32.58
C ASP A 60 -6.49 -14.98 -33.36
N HIS A 61 -5.78 -14.06 -32.68
CA HIS A 61 -4.78 -13.27 -33.35
C HIS A 61 -3.58 -14.20 -33.55
N ASP A 62 -3.32 -14.59 -34.80
CA ASP A 62 -2.08 -15.25 -35.21
C ASP A 62 -0.89 -14.31 -34.93
N LEU A 63 -0.47 -14.24 -33.67
CA LEU A 63 0.78 -13.60 -33.28
C LEU A 63 1.91 -14.50 -33.81
N PRO A 64 2.95 -13.95 -34.46
CA PRO A 64 4.04 -14.74 -35.03
C PRO A 64 4.98 -15.37 -33.97
N TYR A 65 4.56 -15.37 -32.71
CA TYR A 65 5.29 -15.90 -31.57
C TYR A 65 4.32 -16.58 -30.59
N ASP A 66 4.81 -17.67 -30.00
CA ASP A 66 4.06 -18.52 -29.06
C ASP A 66 4.00 -17.87 -27.67
N THR A 67 2.81 -17.50 -27.23
CA THR A 67 2.56 -16.92 -25.89
C THR A 67 2.26 -17.97 -24.82
N THR A 68 2.17 -19.26 -25.19
CA THR A 68 1.83 -20.34 -24.25
C THR A 68 3.04 -20.87 -23.46
N ARG A 69 4.26 -20.42 -23.79
CA ARG A 69 5.49 -20.75 -23.06
C ARG A 69 6.19 -19.50 -22.54
N ASN A 70 6.72 -19.60 -21.32
CA ASN A 70 7.63 -18.59 -20.80
C ASN A 70 8.99 -18.73 -21.51
N ASN A 71 9.39 -17.70 -22.26
CA ASN A 71 10.63 -17.59 -23.03
C ASN A 71 10.75 -18.54 -24.25
N PRO A 72 9.93 -18.36 -25.30
CA PRO A 72 10.06 -19.13 -26.54
C PRO A 72 11.42 -18.83 -27.24
N PRO A 73 12.07 -19.84 -27.86
CA PRO A 73 13.27 -19.59 -28.65
C PRO A 73 12.93 -18.67 -29.83
N PRO A 74 13.85 -17.77 -30.26
CA PRO A 74 13.60 -16.90 -31.40
C PRO A 74 13.28 -17.73 -32.64
N SER A 75 12.21 -17.37 -33.34
CA SER A 75 11.77 -18.03 -34.58
C SER A 75 12.92 -18.07 -35.58
N ALA A 76 13.19 -19.24 -36.16
CA ALA A 76 14.19 -19.37 -37.21
C ALA A 76 13.81 -18.45 -38.38
N THR A 77 14.67 -17.47 -38.67
CA THR A 77 14.53 -16.57 -39.83
C THR A 77 14.30 -17.42 -41.08
N PRO A 78 13.31 -17.12 -41.94
CA PRO A 78 13.18 -17.82 -43.20
C PRO A 78 14.43 -17.54 -44.04
N ASP A 79 15.23 -18.56 -44.31
CA ASP A 79 16.33 -18.48 -45.27
C ASP A 79 15.76 -17.99 -46.61
N ARG A 80 16.33 -16.90 -47.12
CA ARG A 80 15.99 -16.29 -48.40
C ARG A 80 16.82 -16.87 -49.53
#